data_AF-A0A2N3CPM7-F1
#
_entry.id   AF-A0A2N3CPM7-F1
#
_cell.length_a   1.000
_cell.length_b   1.000
_cell.length_c   1.000
_cell.angle_alpha   90.00
_cell.angle_beta   90.00
_cell.angle_gamma   90.00
#
_symmetry.space_group_name_H-M   'P 1'
#
loop_
_entity.id
_entity.type
_entity.pdbx_description
1 polymer ?
#
loop_
_entity_poly.entity_id
_entity_poly.type
_entity_poly.pdbx_seq_one_letter_code
_entity_poly.pdbx_strand_id
1 'polypeptide(L)'
;DLERQIEAFVDYDNTRRYHESLDNLTPADVYHVRPTIRNQATIVGRLVVSVRVWFLRRVEGKTMKIGQFVQSSIPAIFEYCERQDPAEFVRLQDTRYSKETFDINYPFCRPVDQIGQTDRVRYWNRDYVVNGISVRVTSQWFNPPTSKSLPLFRRYLVQRGIAVAHPLPETASDEAQSDAAVRAARGRYKGNAIGNAQNYLVRNILSRLGDEQFSAVQWQEVVEEFGRACAYYGAEGELVMDHVVPINKQALGEHRLGNLAPSCRACNARKSEQDFRDFLAGDQARIAAIEAHMIKYGYRPIGDHEQLREIIDLAHQDVRHLADRYVAIINTVLRGESGEEK
;
A
#
# COMPACT_ATOMS: atom_id res chain seq x y z
N ASP A 1 -26.86 9.90 30.23
CA ASP A 1 -26.41 8.48 30.32
C ASP A 1 -25.86 7.97 29.01
N LEU A 2 -26.59 8.13 27.88
CA LEU A 2 -26.08 7.76 26.55
C LEU A 2 -24.67 8.31 26.26
N GLU A 3 -24.38 9.58 26.59
CA GLU A 3 -23.05 10.17 26.42
C GLU A 3 -21.97 9.42 27.21
N ARG A 4 -22.24 9.08 28.48
CA ARG A 4 -21.34 8.26 29.32
C ARG A 4 -21.12 6.86 28.75
N GLN A 5 -22.13 6.28 28.10
CA GLN A 5 -22.00 4.99 27.40
C GLN A 5 -21.16 5.14 26.11
N ILE A 6 -21.28 6.26 25.40
CA ILE A 6 -20.46 6.59 24.23
C ILE A 6 -19.01 6.84 24.64
N GLU A 7 -18.75 7.64 25.68
CA GLU A 7 -17.41 7.86 26.23
C GLU A 7 -16.77 6.55 26.68
N ALA A 8 -17.45 5.75 27.51
CA ALA A 8 -16.92 4.46 27.98
C ALA A 8 -16.66 3.47 26.83
N PHE A 9 -17.44 3.54 25.76
CA PHE A 9 -17.23 2.73 24.55
C PHE A 9 -16.05 3.25 23.70
N VAL A 10 -15.94 4.56 23.48
CA VAL A 10 -14.83 5.19 22.73
C VAL A 10 -13.50 5.01 23.47
N ASP A 11 -13.50 5.16 24.80
CA ASP A 11 -12.34 4.92 25.64
C ASP A 11 -11.95 3.42 25.65
N TYR A 12 -12.91 2.50 25.71
CA TYR A 12 -12.65 1.06 25.53
C TYR A 12 -12.06 0.72 24.16
N ASP A 13 -12.56 1.31 23.08
CA ASP A 13 -12.09 1.04 21.71
C ASP A 13 -10.65 1.56 21.52
N ASN A 14 -10.39 2.80 21.95
CA ASN A 14 -9.08 3.45 21.89
C ASN A 14 -8.03 2.78 22.82
N THR A 15 -8.41 2.34 24.02
CA THR A 15 -7.44 1.85 25.02
C THR A 15 -7.31 0.33 25.11
N ARG A 16 -8.34 -0.44 24.71
CA ARG A 16 -8.34 -1.91 24.85
C ARG A 16 -8.50 -2.65 23.52
N ARG A 17 -9.41 -2.21 22.64
CA ARG A 17 -9.67 -2.93 21.39
C ARG A 17 -8.53 -2.85 20.38
N TYR A 18 -7.72 -1.79 20.42
CA TYR A 18 -6.54 -1.61 19.56
C TYR A 18 -5.51 -2.78 19.63
N HIS A 19 -5.61 -3.66 20.63
CA HIS A 19 -4.79 -4.87 20.74
C HIS A 19 -5.39 -6.14 20.09
N GLU A 20 -6.68 -6.16 19.75
CA GLU A 20 -7.34 -7.30 19.10
C GLU A 20 -7.46 -7.06 17.59
N SER A 21 -6.66 -7.77 16.79
CA SER A 21 -6.52 -7.53 15.35
C SER A 21 -7.77 -7.94 14.55
N LEU A 22 -8.63 -6.96 14.22
CA LEU A 22 -9.83 -7.12 13.38
C LEU A 22 -9.92 -6.00 12.32
N ASP A 23 -8.99 -6.03 11.35
CA ASP A 23 -9.03 -5.30 10.06
C ASP A 23 -9.48 -3.81 10.09
N ASN A 24 -9.18 -3.10 11.19
CA ASN A 24 -9.47 -1.68 11.40
C ASN A 24 -10.95 -1.28 11.20
N LEU A 25 -11.91 -2.16 11.53
CA LEU A 25 -13.33 -1.78 11.61
C LEU A 25 -13.55 -0.79 12.74
N THR A 26 -14.01 0.41 12.42
CA THR A 26 -14.29 1.49 13.37
C THR A 26 -15.68 1.35 14.00
N PRO A 27 -15.96 2.08 15.08
CA PRO A 27 -17.32 2.25 15.60
C PRO A 27 -18.35 2.65 14.55
N ALA A 28 -17.99 3.51 13.58
CA ALA A 28 -18.87 3.96 12.52
C ALA A 28 -19.24 2.79 11.59
N ASP A 29 -18.29 1.93 11.22
CA ASP A 29 -18.55 0.74 10.39
C ASP A 29 -19.54 -0.22 11.07
N VAL A 30 -19.48 -0.34 12.41
CA VAL A 30 -20.39 -1.16 13.24
C VAL A 30 -21.77 -0.50 13.45
N TYR A 31 -21.86 0.82 13.25
CA TYR A 31 -23.10 1.60 13.40
C TYR A 31 -23.88 1.72 12.08
N HIS A 32 -23.19 1.94 10.97
CA HIS A 32 -23.80 2.14 9.65
C HIS A 32 -24.12 0.84 8.89
N VAL A 33 -23.56 -0.32 9.29
CA VAL A 33 -23.80 -1.62 8.62
C VAL A 33 -24.67 -2.56 9.46
N ARG A 34 -26.00 -2.51 9.26
CA ARG A 34 -27.00 -3.47 9.78
C ARG A 34 -28.18 -3.59 8.78
N PRO A 35 -29.00 -4.68 8.74
CA PRO A 35 -29.12 -5.76 9.73
C PRO A 35 -29.35 -7.20 9.16
N THR A 36 -28.32 -8.01 8.82
CA THR A 36 -28.53 -9.44 8.44
C THR A 36 -27.38 -10.39 8.79
N ILE A 37 -27.16 -10.69 10.08
CA ILE A 37 -26.45 -11.94 10.49
C ILE A 37 -27.21 -12.65 11.62
N ARG A 38 -28.21 -13.45 11.25
CA ARG A 38 -28.85 -14.43 12.14
C ARG A 38 -28.29 -15.83 11.86
N ASN A 39 -27.06 -16.10 12.32
CA ASN A 39 -26.57 -17.45 12.64
C ASN A 39 -25.16 -17.41 13.25
N GLN A 40 -25.02 -17.85 14.50
CA GLN A 40 -23.84 -17.58 15.35
C GLN A 40 -22.77 -18.69 15.30
N ALA A 41 -22.75 -19.53 14.25
CA ALA A 41 -21.98 -20.79 14.22
C ALA A 41 -21.03 -20.96 13.01
N THR A 42 -21.39 -20.48 11.82
CA THR A 42 -20.73 -20.92 10.57
C THR A 42 -19.35 -20.28 10.31
N ILE A 43 -19.12 -19.06 10.79
CA ILE A 43 -17.86 -18.32 10.58
C ILE A 43 -16.68 -19.02 11.29
N VAL A 44 -16.92 -19.57 12.49
CA VAL A 44 -15.90 -20.27 13.30
C VAL A 44 -15.29 -21.45 12.54
N GLY A 45 -16.12 -22.25 11.85
CA GLY A 45 -15.69 -23.47 11.18
C GLY A 45 -14.67 -23.26 10.04
N ARG A 46 -14.83 -22.21 9.23
CA ARG A 46 -13.86 -21.86 8.18
C ARG A 46 -12.58 -21.23 8.74
N LEU A 47 -12.66 -20.57 9.89
CA LEU A 47 -11.51 -19.91 10.52
C LEU A 47 -10.48 -20.90 11.05
N VAL A 48 -10.89 -22.03 11.63
CA VAL A 48 -9.99 -23.03 12.26
C VAL A 48 -8.98 -23.61 11.26
N VAL A 49 -9.36 -23.83 10.00
CA VAL A 49 -8.44 -24.32 8.95
C VAL A 49 -7.37 -23.28 8.64
N SER A 50 -7.77 -22.03 8.41
CA SER A 50 -6.86 -20.90 8.20
C SER A 50 -5.94 -20.66 9.40
N VAL A 51 -6.45 -20.77 10.62
CA VAL A 51 -5.69 -20.62 11.86
C VAL A 51 -4.65 -21.73 12.03
N ARG A 52 -4.93 -23.00 11.67
CA ARG A 52 -3.88 -24.05 11.67
C ARG A 52 -2.75 -23.75 10.68
N VAL A 53 -3.07 -23.23 9.48
CA VAL A 53 -2.06 -22.81 8.48
C VAL A 53 -1.27 -21.58 8.94
N TRP A 54 -1.90 -20.67 9.69
CA TRP A 54 -1.26 -19.46 10.23
C TRP A 54 -0.39 -19.76 11.46
N PHE A 55 -0.84 -20.65 12.35
CA PHE A 55 -0.11 -21.04 13.56
C PHE A 55 1.17 -21.82 13.22
N LEU A 56 1.12 -22.71 12.23
CA LEU A 56 2.32 -23.40 11.69
C LEU A 56 3.35 -22.45 11.05
N ARG A 57 2.97 -21.21 10.70
CA ARG A 57 3.88 -20.17 10.22
C ARG A 57 4.45 -19.26 11.33
N ARG A 58 4.02 -19.41 12.59
CA ARG A 58 4.38 -18.49 13.69
C ARG A 58 5.74 -18.78 14.35
N VAL A 59 6.46 -19.81 13.89
CA VAL A 59 7.75 -20.25 14.46
C VAL A 59 8.96 -19.69 13.70
N GLU A 60 8.79 -19.14 12.49
CA GLU A 60 9.90 -18.65 11.65
C GLU A 60 10.02 -17.10 11.59
N GLY A 61 11.22 -16.62 11.28
CA GLY A 61 11.63 -15.22 11.48
C GLY A 61 11.03 -14.16 10.54
N LYS A 62 11.33 -12.88 10.84
CA LYS A 62 10.87 -11.66 10.14
C LYS A 62 11.15 -11.73 8.62
N THR A 63 10.16 -12.12 7.81
CA THR A 63 10.31 -12.24 6.36
C THR A 63 10.65 -10.90 5.69
N MET A 64 11.81 -10.85 5.04
CA MET A 64 12.31 -9.68 4.30
C MET A 64 11.47 -9.43 3.03
N LYS A 65 11.18 -8.15 2.73
CA LYS A 65 10.48 -7.76 1.50
C LYS A 65 11.32 -8.10 0.27
N ILE A 66 10.69 -8.54 -0.84
CA ILE A 66 11.42 -9.02 -2.02
C ILE A 66 12.42 -8.01 -2.58
N GLY A 67 12.05 -6.72 -2.71
CA GLY A 67 12.98 -5.69 -3.21
C GLY A 67 14.23 -5.52 -2.35
N GLN A 68 14.11 -5.66 -1.02
CA GLN A 68 15.27 -5.61 -0.10
C GLN A 68 16.13 -6.88 -0.24
N PHE A 69 15.49 -8.04 -0.37
CA PHE A 69 16.19 -9.32 -0.57
C PHE A 69 16.94 -9.36 -1.91
N VAL A 70 16.35 -8.81 -2.98
CA VAL A 70 17.03 -8.64 -4.27
C VAL A 70 18.22 -7.72 -4.08
N GLN A 71 18.03 -6.52 -3.51
CA GLN A 71 19.12 -5.56 -3.31
C GLN A 71 20.31 -6.13 -2.51
N SER A 72 20.06 -6.92 -1.46
CA SER A 72 21.13 -7.61 -0.71
C SER A 72 21.84 -8.70 -1.51
N SER A 73 21.18 -9.25 -2.55
CA SER A 73 21.71 -10.34 -3.38
C SER A 73 22.40 -9.87 -4.67
N ILE A 74 22.16 -8.64 -5.15
CA ILE A 74 22.75 -8.14 -6.42
C ILE A 74 24.27 -8.35 -6.49
N PRO A 75 25.09 -8.02 -5.47
CA PRO A 75 26.54 -8.20 -5.56
C PRO A 75 26.93 -9.66 -5.81
N ALA A 76 26.35 -10.60 -5.08
CA ALA A 76 26.62 -12.03 -5.23
C ALA A 76 26.08 -12.60 -6.56
N ILE A 77 24.99 -12.03 -7.11
CA ILE A 77 24.48 -12.39 -8.44
C ILE A 77 25.45 -11.95 -9.53
N PHE A 78 25.99 -10.74 -9.45
CA PHE A 78 26.94 -10.25 -10.44
C PHE A 78 28.33 -10.89 -10.27
N GLU A 79 28.78 -11.17 -9.05
CA GLU A 79 29.98 -11.97 -8.79
C GLU A 79 29.87 -13.40 -9.36
N TYR A 80 28.69 -14.02 -9.27
CA TYR A 80 28.38 -15.28 -9.95
C TYR A 80 28.45 -15.14 -11.48
N CYS A 81 27.92 -14.05 -12.04
CA CYS A 81 28.01 -13.79 -13.47
C CYS A 81 29.46 -13.60 -13.95
N GLU A 82 30.31 -12.91 -13.18
CA GLU A 82 31.71 -12.68 -13.57
C GLU A 82 32.59 -13.92 -13.40
N ARG A 83 32.34 -14.74 -12.37
CA ARG A 83 33.26 -15.84 -11.98
C ARG A 83 32.76 -17.26 -12.27
N GLN A 84 31.48 -17.47 -12.55
CA GLN A 84 30.90 -18.81 -12.74
C GLN A 84 30.13 -18.96 -14.05
N ASP A 85 29.29 -17.99 -14.43
CA ASP A 85 28.54 -18.03 -15.69
C ASP A 85 28.38 -16.64 -16.34
N PRO A 86 29.33 -16.23 -17.20
CA PRO A 86 29.24 -14.98 -17.97
C PRO A 86 28.03 -14.90 -18.92
N ALA A 87 27.43 -16.03 -19.31
CA ALA A 87 26.22 -16.03 -20.12
C ALA A 87 24.95 -15.75 -19.27
N GLU A 88 25.00 -15.92 -17.94
CA GLU A 88 23.93 -15.47 -17.05
C GLU A 88 23.75 -13.94 -17.13
N PHE A 89 24.84 -13.17 -17.22
CA PHE A 89 24.74 -11.71 -17.40
C PHE A 89 23.98 -11.31 -18.66
N VAL A 90 24.12 -12.06 -19.75
CA VAL A 90 23.37 -11.85 -20.99
C VAL A 90 21.89 -12.21 -20.80
N ARG A 91 21.61 -13.33 -20.12
CA ARG A 91 20.23 -13.77 -19.82
C ARG A 91 19.48 -12.79 -18.90
N LEU A 92 20.15 -12.23 -17.89
CA LEU A 92 19.59 -11.22 -16.97
C LEU A 92 19.22 -9.89 -17.66
N GLN A 93 19.70 -9.65 -18.88
CA GLN A 93 19.31 -8.51 -19.73
C GLN A 93 18.10 -8.81 -20.63
N ASP A 94 17.61 -10.06 -20.70
CA ASP A 94 16.43 -10.43 -21.47
C ASP A 94 15.12 -10.36 -20.65
N THR A 95 14.09 -9.77 -21.24
CA THR A 95 12.77 -9.56 -20.62
C THR A 95 11.98 -10.85 -20.43
N ARG A 96 12.06 -11.81 -21.36
CA ARG A 96 11.34 -13.09 -21.28
C ARG A 96 11.95 -13.98 -20.22
N TYR A 97 13.28 -14.10 -20.23
CA TYR A 97 14.04 -14.79 -19.20
C TYR A 97 13.75 -14.22 -17.81
N SER A 98 13.71 -12.89 -17.67
CA SER A 98 13.36 -12.22 -16.42
C SER A 98 11.92 -12.51 -15.99
N LYS A 99 10.98 -12.60 -16.95
CA LYS A 99 9.58 -12.98 -16.67
C LYS A 99 9.43 -14.43 -16.23
N GLU A 100 10.11 -15.37 -16.88
CA GLU A 100 10.08 -16.80 -16.56
C GLU A 100 10.80 -17.10 -15.25
N THR A 101 11.93 -16.45 -14.99
CA THR A 101 12.81 -16.71 -13.84
C THR A 101 12.38 -15.95 -12.58
N PHE A 102 11.74 -14.77 -12.71
CA PHE A 102 11.43 -13.90 -11.58
C PHE A 102 10.00 -13.34 -11.55
N ASP A 103 9.12 -13.65 -12.51
CA ASP A 103 7.77 -13.08 -12.66
C ASP A 103 7.73 -11.54 -12.91
N ILE A 104 8.86 -10.91 -13.25
CA ILE A 104 8.98 -9.48 -13.53
C ILE A 104 8.89 -9.18 -15.04
N ASN A 105 8.24 -8.08 -15.42
CA ASN A 105 7.96 -7.76 -16.84
C ASN A 105 9.07 -6.93 -17.53
N TYR A 106 10.27 -6.86 -16.93
CA TYR A 106 11.40 -6.05 -17.38
C TYR A 106 12.71 -6.84 -17.19
N PRO A 107 13.78 -6.53 -17.94
CA PRO A 107 15.11 -7.09 -17.69
C PRO A 107 15.52 -6.95 -16.22
N PHE A 108 16.10 -8.00 -15.63
CA PHE A 108 16.64 -7.95 -14.27
C PHE A 108 17.67 -6.82 -14.15
N CYS A 109 18.59 -6.71 -15.12
CA CYS A 109 19.48 -5.57 -15.25
C CYS A 109 19.52 -5.03 -16.68
N ARG A 110 19.98 -3.78 -16.86
CA ARG A 110 20.17 -3.16 -18.17
C ARG A 110 21.35 -2.17 -18.16
N PRO A 111 22.17 -2.09 -19.22
CA PRO A 111 23.23 -1.09 -19.36
C PRO A 111 22.70 0.34 -19.27
N VAL A 112 23.44 1.22 -18.58
CA VAL A 112 23.00 2.60 -18.25
C VAL A 112 22.75 3.46 -19.48
N ASP A 113 23.56 3.28 -20.52
CA ASP A 113 23.43 3.88 -21.86
C ASP A 113 22.16 3.43 -22.61
N GLN A 114 21.66 2.21 -22.30
CA GLN A 114 20.49 1.62 -22.94
C GLN A 114 19.17 1.89 -22.19
N ILE A 115 19.20 2.59 -21.05
CA ILE A 115 18.00 2.96 -20.28
C ILE A 115 17.47 4.31 -20.79
N GLY A 116 16.47 4.23 -21.68
CA GLY A 116 15.73 5.38 -22.19
C GLY A 116 15.10 6.24 -21.07
N GLN A 117 14.93 7.53 -21.33
CA GLN A 117 14.55 8.53 -20.33
C GLN A 117 13.25 8.19 -19.58
N THR A 118 12.27 7.61 -20.26
CA THR A 118 10.98 7.13 -19.70
C THR A 118 11.11 5.89 -18.82
N ASP A 119 12.10 5.04 -19.07
CA ASP A 119 12.30 3.79 -18.33
C ASP A 119 13.14 3.97 -17.06
N ARG A 120 13.79 5.12 -16.86
CA ARG A 120 14.65 5.39 -15.69
C ARG A 120 13.96 5.11 -14.34
N VAL A 121 12.66 5.38 -14.22
CA VAL A 121 11.86 5.10 -13.01
C VAL A 121 11.69 3.61 -12.69
N ARG A 122 11.93 2.73 -13.69
CA ARG A 122 11.79 1.27 -13.60
C ARG A 122 13.07 0.56 -13.15
N TYR A 123 14.13 1.31 -12.84
CA TYR A 123 15.40 0.80 -12.35
C TYR A 123 15.79 1.56 -11.07
N TRP A 124 16.58 0.93 -10.20
CA TRP A 124 17.15 1.63 -9.05
C TRP A 124 18.29 2.56 -9.48
N ASN A 125 18.45 3.69 -8.79
CA ASN A 125 19.47 4.70 -9.11
C ASN A 125 20.91 4.26 -8.86
N ARG A 126 21.13 3.09 -8.23
CA ARG A 126 22.47 2.55 -7.97
C ARG A 126 22.98 1.82 -9.21
N ASP A 127 24.08 2.32 -9.74
CA ASP A 127 24.86 1.67 -10.79
C ASP A 127 25.71 0.53 -10.21
N TYR A 128 25.95 -0.48 -11.03
CA TYR A 128 26.80 -1.63 -10.75
C TYR A 128 27.66 -1.89 -11.99
N VAL A 129 28.96 -2.17 -11.81
CA VAL A 129 29.83 -2.59 -12.92
C VAL A 129 29.85 -4.11 -12.95
N VAL A 130 29.66 -4.71 -14.13
CA VAL A 130 29.72 -6.15 -14.36
C VAL A 130 30.43 -6.40 -15.69
N ASN A 131 31.54 -7.15 -15.69
CA ASN A 131 32.41 -7.35 -16.86
C ASN A 131 32.82 -6.02 -17.54
N GLY A 132 33.00 -4.95 -16.75
CA GLY A 132 33.32 -3.60 -17.23
C GLY A 132 32.13 -2.78 -17.74
N ILE A 133 30.92 -3.33 -17.82
CA ILE A 133 29.71 -2.64 -18.27
C ILE A 133 28.94 -2.09 -17.05
N SER A 134 28.60 -0.79 -17.07
CA SER A 134 27.76 -0.18 -16.04
C SER A 134 26.28 -0.48 -16.30
N VAL A 135 25.60 -1.12 -15.34
CA VAL A 135 24.20 -1.53 -15.40
C VAL A 135 23.41 -1.04 -14.18
N ARG A 136 22.08 -0.91 -14.34
CA ARG A 136 21.12 -0.80 -13.21
C ARG A 136 20.24 -2.03 -13.12
N VAL A 137 19.77 -2.34 -11.92
CA VAL A 137 18.82 -3.44 -11.66
C VAL A 137 17.39 -2.88 -11.58
N THR A 138 16.40 -3.61 -12.11
CA THR A 138 15.01 -3.15 -12.15
C THR A 138 14.41 -2.98 -10.76
N SER A 139 13.59 -1.94 -10.57
CA SER A 139 12.85 -1.64 -9.34
C SER A 139 11.53 -2.42 -9.21
N GLN A 140 11.10 -3.13 -10.26
CA GLN A 140 9.74 -3.63 -10.46
C GLN A 140 9.44 -4.96 -9.74
N TRP A 141 9.70 -5.00 -8.42
CA TRP A 141 9.57 -6.20 -7.58
C TRP A 141 8.37 -6.14 -6.63
N PHE A 142 7.45 -7.09 -6.76
CA PHE A 142 6.20 -7.11 -6.01
C PHE A 142 6.15 -8.30 -5.03
N ASN A 143 5.61 -8.09 -3.83
CA ASN A 143 5.51 -9.14 -2.81
C ASN A 143 4.26 -10.00 -3.06
N PRO A 144 4.24 -11.28 -2.63
CA PRO A 144 2.99 -12.06 -2.59
C PRO A 144 1.90 -11.32 -1.80
N PRO A 145 0.61 -11.37 -2.22
CA PRO A 145 0.09 -12.23 -3.28
C PRO A 145 0.19 -11.67 -4.71
N THR A 146 0.61 -10.41 -4.92
CA THR A 146 0.52 -9.76 -6.24
C THR A 146 1.57 -10.21 -7.25
N SER A 147 2.61 -10.95 -6.82
CA SER A 147 3.54 -11.63 -7.72
C SER A 147 4.16 -12.89 -7.09
N LYS A 148 4.64 -13.79 -7.94
CA LYS A 148 5.41 -14.99 -7.61
C LYS A 148 6.92 -14.73 -7.48
N SER A 149 7.40 -13.49 -7.60
CA SER A 149 8.83 -13.16 -7.55
C SER A 149 9.55 -13.71 -6.31
N LEU A 150 8.95 -13.65 -5.12
CA LEU A 150 9.63 -14.08 -3.88
C LEU A 150 10.03 -15.57 -3.85
N PRO A 151 9.14 -16.56 -4.10
CA PRO A 151 9.55 -17.97 -4.20
C PRO A 151 10.42 -18.26 -5.42
N LEU A 152 10.22 -17.58 -6.56
CA LEU A 152 11.01 -17.79 -7.77
C LEU A 152 12.46 -17.30 -7.60
N PHE A 153 12.66 -16.10 -7.05
CA PHE A 153 13.99 -15.54 -6.78
C PHE A 153 14.77 -16.37 -5.74
N ARG A 154 14.09 -16.93 -4.72
CA ARG A 154 14.69 -17.91 -3.81
C ARG A 154 15.16 -19.16 -4.55
N ARG A 155 14.34 -19.71 -5.46
CA ARG A 155 14.70 -20.87 -6.28
C ARG A 155 15.91 -20.57 -7.18
N TYR A 156 15.94 -19.41 -7.83
CA TYR A 156 17.04 -18.97 -8.68
C TYR A 156 18.40 -18.96 -7.95
N LEU A 157 18.46 -18.36 -6.75
CA LEU A 157 19.68 -18.29 -5.94
C LEU A 157 20.17 -19.68 -5.52
N VAL A 158 19.25 -20.53 -5.03
CA VAL A 158 19.56 -21.90 -4.59
C VAL A 158 20.04 -22.77 -5.75
N GLN A 159 19.42 -22.67 -6.93
CA GLN A 159 19.82 -23.43 -8.13
C GLN A 159 21.21 -23.05 -8.67
N ARG A 160 21.75 -21.89 -8.27
CA ARG A 160 23.07 -21.38 -8.69
C ARG A 160 24.10 -21.36 -7.57
N GLY A 161 23.77 -21.87 -6.38
CA GLY A 161 24.67 -21.86 -5.22
C GLY A 161 25.05 -20.45 -4.72
N ILE A 162 24.27 -19.42 -5.06
CA ILE A 162 24.60 -18.02 -4.77
C ILE A 162 24.37 -17.77 -3.27
N ALA A 163 25.46 -17.83 -2.50
CA ALA A 163 25.47 -17.58 -1.08
C ALA A 163 25.28 -16.09 -0.77
N VAL A 164 24.05 -15.71 -0.40
CA VAL A 164 23.76 -14.35 0.06
C VAL A 164 24.22 -14.23 1.51
N ALA A 165 25.37 -13.61 1.73
CA ALA A 165 25.78 -13.19 3.07
C ALA A 165 24.71 -12.26 3.66
N HIS A 166 24.32 -12.48 4.91
CA HIS A 166 23.48 -11.53 5.66
C HIS A 166 24.39 -10.42 6.20
N PRO A 167 24.40 -9.20 5.64
CA PRO A 167 25.30 -8.16 6.11
C PRO A 167 24.70 -7.51 7.35
N LEU A 168 25.46 -7.49 8.44
CA LEU A 168 25.36 -6.37 9.37
C LEU A 168 25.86 -5.11 8.61
N PRO A 169 25.24 -3.94 8.82
CA PRO A 169 25.56 -2.75 8.04
C PRO A 169 26.90 -2.15 8.48
N GLU A 170 27.97 -2.48 7.76
CA GLU A 170 29.24 -1.76 7.87
C GLU A 170 29.16 -0.37 7.24
N THR A 171 29.89 0.57 7.83
CA THR A 171 29.83 2.00 7.52
C THR A 171 30.72 2.35 6.34
N ALA A 172 30.17 3.01 5.31
CA ALA A 172 30.92 3.62 4.23
C ALA A 172 30.62 5.13 4.17
N SER A 173 31.64 5.92 4.55
CA SER A 173 31.87 7.34 4.27
C SER A 173 30.66 8.27 4.05
N ASP A 174 30.52 9.25 4.95
CA ASP A 174 29.79 10.48 4.65
C ASP A 174 30.37 11.20 3.43
N GLU A 175 29.50 11.54 2.48
CA GLU A 175 29.21 12.93 2.10
C GLU A 175 27.88 12.96 1.32
N ALA A 176 27.17 14.11 1.35
CA ALA A 176 25.83 14.27 0.76
C ALA A 176 24.72 13.30 1.25
N GLN A 177 24.67 13.00 2.56
CA GLN A 177 23.48 12.37 3.16
C GLN A 177 22.24 13.29 3.08
N SER A 178 21.41 13.10 2.04
CA SER A 178 20.08 13.73 1.98
C SER A 178 19.13 13.18 3.07
N ASP A 179 18.17 14.00 3.51
CA ASP A 179 17.18 13.72 4.58
C ASP A 179 16.54 12.31 4.55
N ALA A 180 16.45 11.69 3.37
CA ALA A 180 15.88 10.36 3.19
C ALA A 180 16.55 9.30 4.10
N ALA A 181 17.87 9.40 4.31
CA ALA A 181 18.61 8.49 5.19
C ALA A 181 18.16 8.65 6.65
N VAL A 182 18.11 9.89 7.15
CA VAL A 182 17.67 10.22 8.51
C VAL A 182 16.21 9.80 8.75
N ARG A 183 15.34 10.00 7.75
CA ARG A 183 13.93 9.55 7.81
C ARG A 183 13.80 8.02 7.82
N ALA A 184 14.69 7.28 7.17
CA ALA A 184 14.70 5.83 7.18
C ALA A 184 15.19 5.25 8.53
N ALA A 185 16.24 5.83 9.12
CA ALA A 185 16.83 5.37 10.38
C ALA A 185 15.85 5.42 11.58
N ARG A 186 14.85 6.31 11.57
CA ARG A 186 13.80 6.38 12.60
C ARG A 186 12.75 5.25 12.53
N GLY A 187 12.77 4.42 11.47
CA GLY A 187 11.78 3.37 11.24
C GLY A 187 11.94 2.14 12.14
N ARG A 188 11.25 2.11 13.29
CA ARG A 188 11.20 0.93 14.18
C ARG A 188 10.73 -0.34 13.43
N TYR A 189 11.45 -1.46 13.64
CA TYR A 189 11.25 -2.75 12.95
C TYR A 189 9.88 -3.38 13.28
N LYS A 190 8.95 -3.38 12.30
CA LYS A 190 7.49 -3.64 12.46
C LYS A 190 6.69 -2.58 13.24
N GLY A 191 7.22 -1.38 13.44
CA GLY A 191 6.43 -0.25 13.95
C GLY A 191 5.39 0.21 12.93
N ASN A 192 4.30 0.83 13.41
CA ASN A 192 3.27 1.40 12.55
C ASN A 192 3.89 2.47 11.63
N ALA A 193 3.66 2.35 10.33
CA ALA A 193 4.09 3.36 9.38
C ALA A 193 3.26 4.64 9.61
N ILE A 194 3.93 5.74 10.02
CA ILE A 194 3.28 7.03 10.25
C ILE A 194 2.45 7.49 9.04
N GLY A 195 2.89 7.15 7.81
CA GLY A 195 2.15 7.38 6.57
C GLY A 195 0.73 6.79 6.53
N ASN A 196 0.44 5.74 7.31
CA ASN A 196 -0.93 5.24 7.47
C ASN A 196 -1.80 6.30 8.17
N ALA A 197 -1.32 6.87 9.28
CA ALA A 197 -2.02 7.92 10.01
C ALA A 197 -2.10 9.23 9.20
N GLN A 198 -1.03 9.58 8.47
CA GLN A 198 -1.04 10.72 7.55
C GLN A 198 -2.14 10.52 6.46
N ASN A 199 -2.23 9.34 5.85
CA ASN A 199 -3.27 9.00 4.88
C ASN A 199 -4.68 8.92 5.48
N TYR A 200 -4.83 8.46 6.73
CA TYR A 200 -6.13 8.46 7.43
C TYR A 200 -6.62 9.88 7.71
N LEU A 201 -5.75 10.85 8.03
CA LEU A 201 -6.16 12.25 8.15
C LEU A 201 -6.60 12.82 6.80
N VAL A 202 -5.85 12.60 5.73
CA VAL A 202 -6.23 13.06 4.38
C VAL A 202 -7.62 12.52 4.00
N ARG A 203 -7.89 11.24 4.26
CA ARG A 203 -9.22 10.65 4.06
C ARG A 203 -10.28 11.28 4.95
N ASN A 204 -10.00 11.51 6.23
CA ASN A 204 -10.96 12.13 7.13
C ASN A 204 -11.32 13.57 6.73
N ILE A 205 -10.36 14.34 6.19
CA ILE A 205 -10.62 15.66 5.60
C ILE A 205 -11.50 15.53 4.37
N LEU A 206 -11.10 14.72 3.37
CA LEU A 206 -11.85 14.52 2.12
C LEU A 206 -13.24 13.86 2.32
N SER A 207 -13.46 13.17 3.45
CA SER A 207 -14.77 12.66 3.87
C SER A 207 -15.62 13.67 4.65
N ARG A 208 -15.14 14.90 4.85
CA ARG A 208 -15.79 15.97 5.62
C ARG A 208 -15.75 17.33 4.90
N LEU A 209 -15.44 17.35 3.59
CA LEU A 209 -15.51 18.56 2.77
C LEU A 209 -16.95 18.79 2.27
N GLY A 210 -17.48 19.98 2.56
CA GLY A 210 -18.85 20.36 2.28
C GLY A 210 -19.87 19.78 3.26
N ASP A 211 -21.12 20.21 3.13
CA ASP A 211 -22.22 19.89 4.05
C ASP A 211 -23.02 18.64 3.64
N GLU A 212 -22.58 17.92 2.60
CA GLU A 212 -23.29 16.76 2.05
C GLU A 212 -23.32 15.60 3.05
N GLN A 213 -24.52 15.11 3.34
CA GLN A 213 -24.76 13.92 4.16
C GLN A 213 -25.75 13.01 3.44
N PHE A 214 -25.47 11.72 3.42
CA PHE A 214 -26.33 10.72 2.80
C PHE A 214 -26.57 9.53 3.74
N SER A 215 -27.73 8.91 3.56
CA SER A 215 -28.19 7.76 4.33
C SER A 215 -27.93 6.44 3.61
N ALA A 216 -28.04 5.33 4.34
CA ALA A 216 -28.02 3.99 3.75
C ALA A 216 -29.15 3.76 2.73
N VAL A 217 -30.26 4.51 2.81
CA VAL A 217 -31.35 4.47 1.83
C VAL A 217 -30.90 5.07 0.50
N GLN A 218 -30.33 6.28 0.52
CA GLN A 218 -29.78 6.93 -0.68
C GLN A 218 -28.63 6.12 -1.30
N TRP A 219 -27.86 5.40 -0.50
CA TRP A 219 -26.89 4.44 -1.04
C TRP A 219 -27.55 3.24 -1.74
N GLN A 220 -28.66 2.70 -1.22
CA GLN A 220 -29.41 1.66 -1.94
C GLN A 220 -30.06 2.20 -3.22
N GLU A 221 -30.55 3.44 -3.23
CA GLU A 221 -31.06 4.10 -4.45
C GLU A 221 -29.98 4.12 -5.56
N VAL A 222 -28.74 4.51 -5.24
CA VAL A 222 -27.60 4.42 -6.17
C VAL A 222 -27.35 2.98 -6.63
N VAL A 223 -27.45 1.97 -5.75
CA VAL A 223 -27.27 0.56 -6.13
C VAL A 223 -28.37 0.08 -7.08
N GLU A 224 -29.62 0.50 -6.91
CA GLU A 224 -30.72 0.19 -7.84
C GLU A 224 -30.55 0.89 -9.20
N GLU A 225 -30.06 2.14 -9.21
CA GLU A 225 -29.84 2.91 -10.44
C GLU A 225 -28.75 2.33 -11.33
N PHE A 226 -27.71 1.72 -10.74
CA PHE A 226 -26.73 0.89 -11.45
C PHE A 226 -27.23 -0.55 -11.74
N GLY A 227 -28.55 -0.79 -11.66
CA GLY A 227 -29.18 -2.06 -11.98
C GLY A 227 -28.80 -3.21 -11.04
N ARG A 228 -28.43 -2.89 -9.78
CA ARG A 228 -27.88 -3.83 -8.79
C ARG A 228 -26.63 -4.58 -9.26
N ALA A 229 -25.85 -3.98 -10.17
CA ALA A 229 -24.65 -4.56 -10.76
C ALA A 229 -23.40 -3.71 -10.51
N CYS A 230 -22.22 -4.29 -10.73
CA CYS A 230 -20.93 -3.61 -10.66
C CYS A 230 -20.78 -2.59 -11.80
N ALA A 231 -20.68 -1.29 -11.48
CA ALA A 231 -20.60 -0.18 -12.44
C ALA A 231 -19.49 -0.36 -13.50
N TYR A 232 -18.41 -1.06 -13.15
CA TYR A 232 -17.24 -1.23 -14.03
C TYR A 232 -17.33 -2.40 -15.03
N TYR A 233 -18.06 -3.47 -14.70
CA TYR A 233 -18.08 -4.72 -15.50
C TYR A 233 -19.46 -5.35 -15.69
N GLY A 234 -20.52 -4.78 -15.08
CA GLY A 234 -21.89 -5.33 -15.12
C GLY A 234 -22.08 -6.61 -14.30
N ALA A 235 -21.11 -7.00 -13.48
CA ALA A 235 -21.19 -8.21 -12.67
C ALA A 235 -22.13 -8.03 -11.46
N GLU A 236 -23.16 -8.87 -11.38
CA GLU A 236 -24.02 -9.03 -10.21
C GLU A 236 -23.28 -9.66 -9.02
N GLY A 237 -23.88 -9.59 -7.82
CA GLY A 237 -23.44 -10.31 -6.63
C GLY A 237 -23.19 -9.40 -5.42
N GLU A 238 -22.15 -9.71 -4.64
CA GLU A 238 -21.80 -8.92 -3.46
C GLU A 238 -21.04 -7.64 -3.85
N LEU A 239 -21.77 -6.53 -3.86
CA LEU A 239 -21.28 -5.20 -4.19
C LEU A 239 -20.77 -4.49 -2.93
N VAL A 240 -19.63 -3.81 -3.08
CA VAL A 240 -19.08 -2.87 -2.11
C VAL A 240 -19.20 -1.44 -2.66
N MET A 241 -19.25 -0.48 -1.74
CA MET A 241 -19.09 0.93 -2.06
C MET A 241 -17.65 1.19 -2.52
N ASP A 242 -17.48 1.93 -3.61
CA ASP A 242 -16.18 2.30 -4.18
C ASP A 242 -16.18 3.78 -4.62
N HIS A 243 -15.03 4.44 -4.51
CA HIS A 243 -14.87 5.85 -4.89
C HIS A 243 -14.36 5.92 -6.33
N VAL A 244 -15.13 6.49 -7.24
CA VAL A 244 -14.78 6.54 -8.67
C VAL A 244 -13.56 7.43 -8.90
N VAL A 245 -13.48 8.59 -8.22
CA VAL A 245 -12.26 9.38 -8.02
C VAL A 245 -11.62 9.01 -6.67
N PRO A 246 -10.35 8.54 -6.62
CA PRO A 246 -9.71 8.08 -5.38
C PRO A 246 -9.60 9.12 -4.27
N ILE A 247 -9.91 8.71 -3.04
CA ILE A 247 -9.75 9.50 -1.81
C ILE A 247 -8.30 9.44 -1.30
N ASN A 248 -7.43 10.20 -1.97
CA ASN A 248 -6.00 10.38 -1.68
C ASN A 248 -5.53 11.82 -1.94
N LYS A 249 -4.27 12.15 -1.59
CA LYS A 249 -3.73 13.51 -1.68
C LYS A 249 -3.38 14.00 -3.09
N GLN A 250 -3.52 13.15 -4.11
CA GLN A 250 -3.21 13.46 -5.50
C GLN A 250 -4.47 13.74 -6.32
N ALA A 251 -5.46 12.84 -6.22
CA ALA A 251 -6.73 12.90 -6.95
C ALA A 251 -7.80 13.71 -6.22
N LEU A 252 -7.68 13.89 -4.90
CA LEU A 252 -8.58 14.70 -4.05
C LEU A 252 -10.07 14.32 -4.16
N GLY A 253 -10.38 13.05 -4.46
CA GLY A 253 -11.76 12.57 -4.50
C GLY A 253 -12.40 12.55 -3.12
N GLU A 254 -13.65 13.00 -3.02
CA GLU A 254 -14.36 13.18 -1.74
C GLU A 254 -15.36 12.06 -1.45
N HIS A 255 -15.81 11.91 -0.21
CA HIS A 255 -16.84 10.95 0.17
C HIS A 255 -18.26 11.51 -0.05
N ARG A 256 -18.63 11.72 -1.32
CA ARG A 256 -19.91 12.31 -1.76
C ARG A 256 -20.65 11.32 -2.69
N LEU A 257 -21.99 11.28 -2.69
CA LEU A 257 -22.80 10.28 -3.41
C LEU A 257 -22.43 10.14 -4.89
N GLY A 258 -22.24 11.25 -5.60
CA GLY A 258 -21.84 11.23 -7.00
C GLY A 258 -20.42 10.72 -7.24
N ASN A 259 -19.57 10.64 -6.22
CA ASN A 259 -18.27 9.96 -6.28
C ASN A 259 -18.36 8.46 -5.94
N LEU A 260 -19.51 7.96 -5.49
CA LEU A 260 -19.67 6.59 -5.01
C LEU A 260 -20.44 5.75 -6.02
N ALA A 261 -19.88 4.60 -6.39
CA ALA A 261 -20.50 3.64 -7.30
C ALA A 261 -20.40 2.20 -6.78
N PRO A 262 -21.37 1.32 -7.09
CA PRO A 262 -21.32 -0.07 -6.71
C PRO A 262 -20.23 -0.82 -7.50
N SER A 263 -19.39 -1.56 -6.77
CA SER A 263 -18.26 -2.30 -7.33
C SER A 263 -18.22 -3.71 -6.75
N CYS A 264 -18.01 -4.75 -7.56
CA CYS A 264 -17.69 -6.06 -6.98
C CYS A 264 -16.25 -6.04 -6.45
N ARG A 265 -15.95 -6.80 -5.37
CA ARG A 265 -14.63 -6.75 -4.69
C ARG A 265 -13.42 -6.89 -5.63
N ALA A 266 -13.53 -7.69 -6.69
CA ALA A 266 -12.46 -7.89 -7.67
C ALA A 266 -12.19 -6.66 -8.55
N CYS A 267 -13.19 -5.80 -8.77
CA CYS A 267 -13.04 -4.56 -9.53
C CYS A 267 -12.44 -3.45 -8.65
N ASN A 268 -12.99 -3.23 -7.45
CA ASN A 268 -12.42 -2.31 -6.45
C ASN A 268 -10.94 -2.63 -6.19
N ALA A 269 -10.60 -3.90 -5.91
CA ALA A 269 -9.22 -4.32 -5.68
C ALA A 269 -8.28 -4.17 -6.90
N ARG A 270 -8.82 -4.18 -8.13
CA ARG A 270 -8.04 -3.92 -9.36
C ARG A 270 -7.90 -2.43 -9.69
N LYS A 271 -8.91 -1.62 -9.38
CA LYS A 271 -8.89 -0.16 -9.54
C LYS A 271 -7.96 0.47 -8.51
N SER A 272 -8.15 0.15 -7.23
CA SER A 272 -7.34 0.65 -6.13
C SER A 272 -7.20 2.18 -6.19
N GLU A 273 -5.99 2.71 -6.39
CA GLU A 273 -5.71 4.15 -6.40
C GLU A 273 -5.81 4.81 -7.81
N GLN A 274 -6.36 4.12 -8.82
CA GLN A 274 -6.62 4.67 -10.18
C GLN A 274 -7.96 5.42 -10.26
N ASP A 275 -8.06 6.43 -11.13
CA ASP A 275 -9.35 7.02 -11.51
C ASP A 275 -10.21 6.01 -12.29
N PHE A 276 -11.53 6.18 -12.28
CA PHE A 276 -12.41 5.32 -13.05
C PHE A 276 -12.20 5.45 -14.57
N ARG A 277 -11.79 6.62 -15.07
CA ARG A 277 -11.51 6.83 -16.50
C ARG A 277 -10.29 6.05 -16.96
N ASP A 278 -9.22 6.03 -16.16
CA ASP A 278 -8.05 5.20 -16.42
C ASP A 278 -8.41 3.71 -16.38
N PHE A 279 -9.18 3.31 -15.36
CA PHE A 279 -9.60 1.93 -15.16
C PHE A 279 -10.56 1.40 -16.24
N LEU A 280 -11.34 2.29 -16.86
CA LEU A 280 -12.32 2.01 -17.92
C LEU A 280 -11.92 2.56 -19.30
N ALA A 281 -10.65 2.88 -19.57
CA ALA A 281 -10.25 3.64 -20.76
C ALA A 281 -10.76 3.06 -22.11
N GLY A 282 -10.98 1.75 -22.20
CA GLY A 282 -11.57 1.07 -23.37
C GLY A 282 -13.09 0.98 -23.42
N ASP A 283 -13.82 1.47 -22.42
CA ASP A 283 -15.27 1.40 -22.28
C ASP A 283 -15.89 2.79 -22.01
N GLN A 284 -16.04 3.54 -23.10
CA GLN A 284 -16.59 4.89 -23.09
C GLN A 284 -18.08 4.93 -22.66
N ALA A 285 -18.81 3.81 -22.80
CA ALA A 285 -20.21 3.73 -22.38
C ALA A 285 -20.32 3.68 -20.84
N ARG A 286 -19.47 2.90 -20.17
CA ARG A 286 -19.41 2.88 -18.70
C ARG A 286 -18.80 4.14 -18.10
N ILE A 287 -17.83 4.77 -18.78
CA ILE A 287 -17.35 6.12 -18.40
C ILE A 287 -18.51 7.11 -18.42
N ALA A 288 -19.24 7.22 -19.53
CA ALA A 288 -20.37 8.14 -19.67
C ALA A 288 -21.49 7.87 -18.66
N ALA A 289 -21.76 6.60 -18.32
CA ALA A 289 -22.73 6.25 -17.28
C ALA A 289 -22.31 6.72 -15.88
N ILE A 290 -21.03 6.57 -15.51
CA ILE A 290 -20.50 7.09 -14.25
C ILE A 290 -20.48 8.62 -14.25
N GLU A 291 -20.13 9.27 -15.36
CA GLU A 291 -20.17 10.73 -15.47
C GLU A 291 -21.60 11.29 -15.39
N ALA A 292 -22.60 10.59 -15.93
CA ALA A 292 -24.01 10.95 -15.76
C ALA A 292 -24.47 10.82 -14.30
N HIS A 293 -24.01 9.79 -13.57
CA HIS A 293 -24.23 9.64 -12.12
C HIS A 293 -23.57 10.79 -11.34
N MET A 294 -22.31 11.10 -11.62
CA MET A 294 -21.59 12.23 -11.02
C MET A 294 -22.37 13.54 -11.20
N ILE A 295 -22.81 13.83 -12.43
CA ILE A 295 -23.60 15.03 -12.76
C ILE A 295 -24.95 15.04 -12.02
N LYS A 296 -25.68 13.91 -11.98
CA LYS A 296 -26.98 13.80 -11.32
C LYS A 296 -26.91 14.15 -9.83
N TYR A 297 -25.87 13.68 -9.12
CA TYR A 297 -25.65 13.97 -7.71
C TYR A 297 -24.81 15.24 -7.47
N GLY A 298 -24.65 16.12 -8.48
CA GLY A 298 -23.94 17.39 -8.36
C GLY A 298 -22.42 17.25 -8.10
N TYR A 299 -21.86 16.05 -8.26
CA TYR A 299 -20.46 15.78 -7.97
C TYR A 299 -19.54 16.20 -9.14
N ARG A 300 -19.01 17.42 -9.04
CA ARG A 300 -17.77 17.79 -9.72
C ARG A 300 -16.58 17.48 -8.80
N PRO A 301 -15.60 16.66 -9.22
CA PRO A 301 -14.35 16.49 -8.48
C PRO A 301 -13.59 17.82 -8.41
N ILE A 302 -12.91 18.07 -7.30
CA ILE A 302 -12.15 19.32 -7.10
C ILE A 302 -11.01 19.45 -8.15
N GLY A 303 -10.42 18.34 -8.56
CA GLY A 303 -9.45 18.29 -9.65
C GLY A 303 -8.10 18.90 -9.27
N ASP A 304 -7.49 19.62 -10.21
CA ASP A 304 -6.19 20.25 -10.00
C ASP A 304 -6.33 21.62 -9.33
N HIS A 305 -6.48 21.61 -8.00
CA HIS A 305 -6.57 22.81 -7.17
C HIS A 305 -5.30 22.94 -6.31
N GLU A 306 -4.28 23.62 -6.84
CA GLU A 306 -2.94 23.76 -6.25
C GLU A 306 -2.96 24.09 -4.74
N GLN A 307 -3.65 25.17 -4.35
CA GLN A 307 -3.78 25.59 -2.95
C GLN A 307 -4.40 24.51 -2.03
N LEU A 308 -5.26 23.64 -2.55
CA LEU A 308 -5.85 22.56 -1.75
C LEU A 308 -4.89 21.38 -1.64
N ARG A 309 -4.09 21.09 -2.68
CA ARG A 309 -2.97 20.15 -2.55
C ARG A 309 -1.97 20.63 -1.51
N GLU A 310 -1.63 21.92 -1.48
CA GLU A 310 -0.77 22.50 -0.44
C GLU A 310 -1.34 22.32 0.98
N ILE A 311 -2.62 22.65 1.19
CA ILE A 311 -3.30 22.46 2.48
C ILE A 311 -3.34 20.98 2.90
N ILE A 312 -3.62 20.07 1.96
CA ILE A 312 -3.67 18.63 2.21
C ILE A 312 -2.27 18.06 2.48
N ASP A 313 -1.23 18.53 1.80
CA ASP A 313 0.16 18.12 2.07
C ASP A 313 0.72 18.73 3.36
N LEU A 314 0.26 19.92 3.76
CA LEU A 314 0.55 20.49 5.08
C LEU A 314 -0.07 19.64 6.19
N ALA A 315 -1.38 19.37 6.12
CA ALA A 315 -2.08 18.51 7.09
C ALA A 315 -1.46 17.09 7.15
N HIS A 316 -1.10 16.52 6.00
CA HIS A 316 -0.36 15.26 5.91
C HIS A 316 1.01 15.35 6.61
N GLN A 317 1.73 16.46 6.50
CA GLN A 317 3.01 16.68 7.22
C GLN A 317 2.82 16.90 8.72
N ASP A 318 1.80 17.65 9.15
CA ASP A 318 1.55 17.97 10.56
C ASP A 318 1.39 16.73 11.44
N VAL A 319 0.72 15.67 10.95
CA VAL A 319 0.61 14.38 11.65
C VAL A 319 1.99 13.80 11.99
N ARG A 320 2.98 13.98 11.12
CA ARG A 320 4.36 13.53 11.35
C ARG A 320 5.09 14.47 12.32
N HIS A 321 4.95 15.78 12.18
CA HIS A 321 5.56 16.74 13.10
C HIS A 321 5.02 16.58 14.53
N LEU A 322 3.71 16.31 14.66
CA LEU A 322 3.05 16.00 15.92
C LEU A 322 3.60 14.72 16.56
N ALA A 323 3.74 13.64 15.78
CA ALA A 323 4.29 12.38 16.25
C ALA A 323 5.76 12.50 16.67
N ASP A 324 6.61 13.11 15.84
CA ASP A 324 8.03 13.34 16.17
C ASP A 324 8.19 14.25 17.40
N ARG A 325 7.32 15.26 17.57
CA ARG A 325 7.29 16.14 18.76
C ARG A 325 6.97 15.36 20.03
N TYR A 326 5.92 14.55 20.06
CA TYR A 326 5.59 13.77 21.26
C TYR A 326 6.61 12.68 21.55
N VAL A 327 7.19 12.04 20.52
CA VAL A 327 8.32 11.12 20.71
C VAL A 327 9.53 11.83 21.33
N ALA A 328 9.84 13.06 20.92
CA ALA A 328 10.90 13.85 21.53
C ALA A 328 10.60 14.19 23.00
N ILE A 329 9.38 14.65 23.32
CA ILE A 329 8.96 14.96 24.70
C ILE A 329 9.07 13.72 25.61
N ILE A 330 8.52 12.58 25.18
CA ILE A 330 8.56 11.32 25.95
C ILE A 330 10.00 10.84 26.15
N ASN A 331 10.85 10.92 25.12
CA ASN A 331 12.27 10.57 25.24
C ASN A 331 13.04 11.48 26.19
N THR A 332 12.62 12.74 26.39
CA THR A 332 13.23 13.66 27.36
C THR A 332 12.84 13.29 28.79
N VAL A 333 11.55 13.02 29.05
CA VAL A 333 11.06 12.61 30.38
C VAL A 333 11.74 11.31 30.83
N LEU A 334 11.72 10.28 29.99
CA LEU A 334 12.34 8.96 30.27
C LEU A 334 13.87 9.02 30.46
N ARG A 335 14.53 10.12 30.09
CA ARG A 335 15.96 10.35 30.35
C ARG A 335 16.18 11.11 31.66
N GLY A 336 15.29 12.06 32.00
CA GLY A 336 15.32 12.77 33.28
C GLY A 336 15.15 11.82 34.47
N GLU A 337 14.20 10.88 34.36
CA GLU A 337 13.93 9.86 35.39
C GLU A 337 15.14 8.94 35.68
N SER A 338 16.05 8.78 34.71
CA SER A 338 17.30 8.01 34.89
C SER A 338 18.47 8.80 35.53
N GLY A 339 18.21 10.02 36.02
CA GLY A 339 19.23 10.94 36.53
C GLY A 339 19.33 11.10 38.05
N GLU A 340 18.34 10.65 38.83
CA GLU A 340 18.23 10.97 40.27
C GLU A 340 18.58 9.81 41.24
N GLU A 341 19.17 8.71 40.75
CA GLU A 341 19.81 7.70 41.61
C GLU A 341 21.34 7.89 41.65
N LYS A 342 21.84 8.65 42.64
CA LYS A 342 23.26 8.74 43.02
C LYS A 342 23.46 9.10 44.49
#